data_AF-G5AG77-F1
#
_entry.id   AF-G5AG77-F1
#
_cell.length_a   1.000
_cell.length_b   1.000
_cell.length_c   1.000
_cell.angle_alpha   90.00
_cell.angle_beta   90.00
_cell.angle_gamma   90.00
#
_symmetry.space_group_name_H-M   'P 1'
#
loop_
_entity.id
_entity.type
_entity.pdbx_description
1 polymer ?
#
loop_
_entity_poly.entity_id
_entity_poly.type
_entity_poly.pdbx_seq_one_letter_code
_entity_poly.pdbx_strand_id
1 'polypeptide(L)'
;MDFQLHFRPRGLCAINYLRSEPLYSQWQFREGLQVAADRGDVAMVQWFFERFSGLEVPSEVVARAAGKGHLPVLGFLLKHDEGRDCRHEQVGVELEKDSWTDSVPVMPKDWSGPATL
;
A
#
# COMPACT_ATOMS: atom_id res chain seq x y z
N MET A 1 -31.95 3.49 46.72
CA MET A 1 -30.74 2.97 46.07
C MET A 1 -30.84 3.36 44.61
N ASP A 2 -30.27 4.52 44.30
CA ASP A 2 -30.33 5.19 43.01
C ASP A 2 -29.45 4.48 41.99
N PHE A 3 -30.07 4.05 40.88
CA PHE A 3 -29.36 3.65 39.68
C PHE A 3 -28.80 4.92 39.00
N GLN A 4 -27.57 5.28 39.36
CA GLN A 4 -26.82 6.29 38.62
C GLN A 4 -26.57 5.81 37.18
N LEU A 5 -27.25 6.46 36.25
CA LEU A 5 -26.94 6.48 34.81
C LEU A 5 -25.54 7.09 34.60
N HIS A 6 -24.51 6.27 34.48
CA HIS A 6 -23.18 6.73 34.07
C HIS A 6 -22.83 6.29 32.64
N PHE A 7 -23.02 7.26 31.73
CA PHE A 7 -22.23 7.53 30.54
C PHE A 7 -21.90 6.34 29.61
N ARG A 8 -22.77 6.12 28.62
CA ARG A 8 -22.43 5.32 27.43
C ARG A 8 -21.67 6.23 26.45
N PRO A 9 -20.34 6.07 26.24
CA PRO A 9 -19.61 6.94 25.33
C PRO A 9 -20.10 6.69 23.90
N ARG A 10 -20.84 7.65 23.34
CA ARG A 10 -21.14 7.71 21.91
C ARG A 10 -19.82 8.04 21.21
N GLY A 11 -19.19 7.07 20.57
CA GLY A 11 -18.01 7.37 19.74
C GLY A 11 -17.14 6.20 19.32
N LEU A 12 -17.09 5.12 20.09
CA LEU A 12 -16.26 3.94 19.80
C LEU A 12 -17.04 2.92 18.94
N CYS A 13 -17.42 3.31 17.72
CA CYS A 13 -17.70 2.32 16.69
C CYS A 13 -16.37 1.94 16.04
N ALA A 14 -16.14 0.65 15.76
CA ALA A 14 -14.92 0.16 15.09
C ALA A 14 -14.56 1.00 13.85
N ILE A 15 -15.57 1.53 13.15
CA ILE A 15 -15.44 2.41 11.99
C ILE A 15 -14.68 3.72 12.32
N ASN A 16 -14.90 4.32 13.49
CA ASN A 16 -14.19 5.53 13.90
C ASN A 16 -12.76 5.23 14.32
N TYR A 17 -12.54 4.09 14.99
CA TYR A 17 -11.22 3.61 15.37
C TYR A 17 -10.35 3.29 14.13
N LEU A 18 -10.90 2.55 13.17
CA LEU A 18 -10.22 2.25 11.91
C LEU A 18 -9.91 3.52 11.11
N ARG A 19 -10.78 4.54 11.14
CA ARG A 19 -10.51 5.83 10.49
C ARG A 19 -9.39 6.65 11.14
N SER A 20 -9.10 6.43 12.42
CA SER A 20 -7.98 7.08 13.12
C SER A 20 -6.66 6.32 12.99
N GLU A 21 -6.69 5.08 12.50
CA GLU A 21 -5.49 4.26 12.28
C GLU A 21 -4.68 4.79 11.09
N PRO A 22 -3.39 5.14 11.27
CA PRO A 22 -2.52 5.64 10.20
C PRO A 22 -2.39 4.68 9.00
N LEU A 23 -2.46 3.37 9.24
CA LEU A 23 -2.38 2.37 8.18
C LEU A 23 -3.62 2.38 7.28
N TYR A 24 -4.79 2.64 7.87
CA TYR A 24 -6.03 2.70 7.12
C TYR A 24 -6.12 3.98 6.29
N SER A 25 -5.70 5.13 6.82
CA SER A 25 -5.65 6.38 6.05
C SER A 25 -4.65 6.31 4.90
N GLN A 26 -3.50 5.64 5.09
CA GLN A 26 -2.54 5.34 4.03
C GLN A 26 -3.16 4.46 2.94
N TRP A 27 -3.82 3.36 3.32
CA TRP A 27 -4.50 2.49 2.37
C TRP A 27 -5.58 3.24 1.58
N GLN A 28 -6.41 4.03 2.27
CA GLN A 28 -7.45 4.85 1.63
C GLN A 28 -6.87 5.87 0.63
N PHE A 29 -5.77 6.52 0.98
CA PHE A 29 -5.05 7.42 0.08
C PHE A 29 -4.53 6.67 -1.16
N ARG A 30 -3.83 5.54 -0.96
CA ARG A 30 -3.24 4.76 -2.04
C ARG A 30 -4.29 4.24 -3.02
N GLU A 31 -5.38 3.67 -2.52
CA GLU A 31 -6.45 3.13 -3.36
C GLU A 31 -7.24 4.24 -4.07
N GLY A 32 -7.60 5.30 -3.33
CA GLY A 32 -8.34 6.43 -3.89
C GLY A 32 -7.55 7.16 -4.98
N LEU A 33 -6.25 7.38 -4.75
CA LEU A 33 -5.37 8.05 -5.69
C LEU A 33 -5.15 7.23 -6.96
N GLN A 34 -5.02 5.90 -6.85
CA GLN A 34 -4.97 5.01 -8.01
C GLN A 34 -6.22 5.14 -8.89
N VAL A 35 -7.41 5.15 -8.29
CA VAL A 35 -8.68 5.30 -9.02
C VAL A 35 -8.79 6.68 -9.68
N ALA A 36 -8.41 7.75 -8.97
CA ALA A 36 -8.43 9.10 -9.52
C ALA A 36 -7.48 9.24 -10.72
N ALA A 37 -6.26 8.70 -10.60
CA ALA A 37 -5.27 8.69 -11.66
C ALA A 37 -5.72 7.85 -12.87
N ASP A 38 -6.34 6.70 -12.64
CA ASP A 38 -6.90 5.83 -13.68
C ASP A 38 -8.05 6.50 -14.47
N ARG A 39 -8.78 7.42 -13.82
CA ARG A 39 -9.85 8.22 -14.44
C ARG A 39 -9.36 9.51 -15.09
N GLY A 40 -8.13 9.95 -14.79
CA GLY A 40 -7.64 11.25 -15.23
C GLY A 40 -8.24 12.42 -14.45
N ASP A 41 -8.79 12.18 -13.25
CA ASP A 41 -9.49 13.18 -12.44
C ASP A 41 -8.48 14.03 -11.64
N VAL A 42 -8.01 15.10 -12.28
CA VAL A 42 -7.02 16.02 -11.69
C VAL A 42 -7.53 16.70 -10.42
N ALA A 43 -8.82 17.04 -10.36
CA ALA A 43 -9.40 17.72 -9.20
C ALA A 43 -9.39 16.80 -7.97
N MET A 44 -9.72 15.52 -8.17
CA MET A 44 -9.64 14.52 -7.11
C MET A 44 -8.19 14.26 -6.67
N VAL A 45 -7.24 14.20 -7.62
CA VAL A 45 -5.81 14.07 -7.31
C VAL A 45 -5.32 15.26 -6.47
N GLN A 46 -5.69 16.49 -6.81
CA GLN A 46 -5.36 17.68 -6.02
C GLN A 46 -5.93 17.60 -4.61
N TRP A 47 -7.20 17.21 -4.49
CA TRP A 47 -7.85 17.04 -3.19
C TRP A 47 -7.12 16.03 -2.29
N PHE A 48 -6.61 14.93 -2.85
CA PHE A 48 -5.82 13.96 -2.10
C PHE A 48 -4.52 14.58 -1.55
N PHE A 49 -3.81 15.38 -2.34
CA PHE A 49 -2.57 16.04 -1.90
C PHE A 49 -2.82 17.11 -0.82
N GLU A 50 -3.95 17.81 -0.88
CA GLU A 50 -4.34 18.76 0.18
C GLU A 50 -4.73 18.06 1.48
N ARG A 51 -5.40 16.91 1.38
CA ARG A 51 -5.94 16.17 2.54
C ARG A 51 -4.92 15.25 3.21
N PHE A 52 -4.01 14.67 2.43
CA PHE A 52 -3.03 13.68 2.87
C PHE A 52 -1.62 14.18 2.54
N SER A 53 -1.05 14.98 3.44
CA SER A 53 0.34 15.43 3.32
C SER A 53 1.32 14.40 3.90
N GLY A 54 2.52 14.31 3.31
CA GLY A 54 3.60 13.45 3.80
C GLY A 54 3.46 11.96 3.46
N LEU A 55 2.53 11.59 2.57
CA LEU A 55 2.42 10.23 2.06
C LEU A 55 3.08 10.11 0.68
N GLU A 56 3.81 9.02 0.48
CA GLU A 56 4.46 8.71 -0.79
C GLU A 56 3.44 8.23 -1.82
N VAL A 57 3.58 8.70 -3.06
CA VAL A 57 2.74 8.27 -4.18
C VAL A 57 3.25 6.92 -4.70
N PRO A 58 2.42 5.86 -4.71
CA PRO A 58 2.81 4.58 -5.28
C PRO A 58 3.12 4.69 -6.79
N SER A 59 4.13 3.97 -7.26
CA SER A 59 4.51 3.96 -8.69
C SER A 59 3.38 3.47 -9.60
N GLU A 60 2.48 2.63 -9.09
CA GLU A 60 1.29 2.14 -9.79
C GLU A 60 0.34 3.28 -10.19
N VAL A 61 0.26 4.35 -9.40
CA VAL A 61 -0.55 5.54 -9.71
C VAL A 61 -0.06 6.18 -11.00
N VAL A 62 1.26 6.38 -11.10
CA VAL A 62 1.92 6.96 -12.28
C VAL A 62 1.75 6.04 -13.49
N ALA A 63 1.95 4.73 -13.31
CA ALA A 63 1.80 3.74 -14.36
C ALA A 63 0.36 3.72 -14.94
N ARG A 64 -0.67 3.78 -14.08
CA ARG A 64 -2.08 3.81 -14.52
C ARG A 64 -2.41 5.08 -15.31
N ALA A 65 -1.99 6.25 -14.81
CA ALA A 65 -2.20 7.52 -15.53
C ALA A 65 -1.49 7.53 -16.89
N ALA A 66 -0.24 7.01 -16.93
CA ALA A 66 0.55 6.92 -18.16
C ALA A 66 -0.05 5.95 -19.17
N GLY A 67 -0.47 4.76 -18.73
CA GLY A 67 -1.09 3.74 -19.58
C GLY A 67 -2.36 4.22 -20.28
N LYS A 68 -3.04 5.23 -19.73
CA LYS A 68 -4.25 5.84 -20.30
C LYS A 68 -4.03 7.20 -20.95
N GLY A 69 -2.80 7.73 -20.94
CA GLY A 69 -2.48 9.02 -21.55
C GLY A 69 -3.00 10.24 -20.78
N HIS A 70 -3.22 10.12 -19.46
CA HIS A 70 -3.71 11.22 -18.62
C HIS A 70 -2.59 12.22 -18.29
N LEU A 71 -2.10 12.93 -19.31
CA LEU A 71 -1.02 13.93 -19.20
C LEU A 71 -1.24 14.99 -18.11
N PRO A 72 -2.46 15.53 -17.89
CA PRO A 72 -2.68 16.51 -16.83
C PRO A 72 -2.39 15.96 -15.42
N VAL A 73 -2.75 14.69 -15.16
CA VAL A 73 -2.45 14.03 -13.88
C VAL A 73 -0.94 13.85 -13.73
N LEU A 74 -0.27 13.34 -14.77
CA LEU A 74 1.18 13.15 -14.75
C LEU A 74 1.94 14.48 -14.55
N GLY A 75 1.51 15.55 -15.23
CA GLY A 75 2.09 16.87 -15.05
C GLY A 75 1.93 17.41 -13.63
N PHE A 76 0.78 17.16 -13.00
CA PHE A 76 0.55 17.49 -11.61
C PHE A 76 1.47 16.69 -10.67
N LEU A 77 1.50 15.36 -10.81
CA LEU A 77 2.36 14.49 -10.00
C LEU A 77 3.83 14.89 -10.12
N LEU A 78 4.29 15.15 -11.34
CA LEU A 78 5.66 15.58 -11.62
C LEU A 78 6.03 16.92 -10.98
N LYS A 79 5.07 17.84 -10.87
CA LYS A 79 5.27 19.14 -10.20
C LYS A 79 5.42 18.99 -8.69
N HIS A 80 4.81 17.96 -8.11
CA HIS A 80 4.81 17.67 -6.68
C HIS A 80 5.76 16.54 -6.28
N ASP A 81 6.65 16.12 -7.19
CA ASP A 81 7.65 15.10 -6.91
C ASP A 81 8.87 15.73 -6.24
N GLU A 82 8.88 15.67 -4.90
CA GLU A 82 9.98 16.12 -4.04
C GLU A 82 11.23 15.23 -4.16
N GLY A 83 11.09 14.02 -4.72
CA GLY A 83 12.17 13.05 -4.90
C GLY A 83 13.01 13.28 -6.15
N ARG A 84 12.61 14.19 -7.06
CA ARG A 84 13.33 14.41 -8.33
C ARG A 84 14.77 14.87 -8.19
N ASP A 85 15.06 15.64 -7.15
CA ASP A 85 16.40 16.13 -6.89
C ASP A 85 17.20 15.16 -6.00
N CYS A 86 16.58 14.08 -5.52
CA CYS A 86 17.30 13.04 -4.78
C CYS A 86 18.22 12.28 -5.73
N ARG A 87 19.52 12.23 -5.43
CA ARG A 87 20.49 11.47 -6.21
C ARG A 87 20.21 9.98 -6.07
N HIS A 88 19.71 9.36 -7.13
CA HIS A 88 19.52 7.91 -7.19
C HIS A 88 20.85 7.27 -7.62
N GLU A 89 21.40 6.40 -6.78
CA GLU A 89 22.52 5.53 -7.16
C GLU A 89 21.95 4.22 -7.71
N GLN A 90 22.17 3.98 -9.00
CA GLN A 90 21.79 2.71 -9.62
C GLN A 90 22.80 1.66 -9.18
N VAL A 91 22.47 0.93 -8.11
CA VAL A 91 23.24 -0.23 -7.68
C VAL A 91 22.72 -1.44 -8.43
N GLY A 92 23.52 -1.96 -9.35
CA GLY A 92 23.26 -3.25 -9.97
C GLY A 92 23.35 -4.33 -8.90
N VAL A 93 22.20 -4.83 -8.45
CA VAL A 93 22.15 -5.97 -7.55
C VAL A 93 22.32 -7.21 -8.41
N GLU A 94 23.55 -7.73 -8.47
CA GLU A 94 23.78 -9.10 -8.93
C GLU A 94 23.16 -10.02 -7.88
N LEU A 95 21.93 -10.45 -8.12
CA LEU A 95 21.32 -11.54 -7.37
C LEU A 95 22.13 -12.79 -7.72
N GLU A 96 23.06 -13.16 -6.85
CA GLU A 96 23.75 -14.44 -6.91
C GLU A 96 22.67 -15.52 -7.03
N LYS A 97 22.67 -16.23 -8.15
CA LYS A 97 21.65 -17.19 -8.56
C LYS A 97 21.28 -18.05 -7.35
N ASP A 98 20.08 -17.84 -6.79
CA ASP A 98 19.61 -18.51 -5.57
C ASP A 98 19.68 -20.03 -5.75
N SER A 99 20.85 -20.59 -5.48
CA SER A 99 21.11 -22.02 -5.51
C SER A 99 20.62 -22.57 -4.18
N TRP A 100 19.30 -22.58 -4.03
CA TRP A 100 18.67 -23.21 -2.90
C TRP A 100 18.84 -24.73 -3.01
N THR A 101 19.74 -25.27 -2.20
CA THR A 101 19.85 -26.72 -1.99
C THR A 101 19.02 -27.08 -0.77
N ASP A 102 17.86 -27.67 -1.00
CA ASP A 102 17.03 -28.20 0.07
C ASP A 102 17.70 -29.45 0.67
N SER A 103 17.77 -29.51 1.99
CA SER A 103 18.30 -30.67 2.71
C SER A 103 17.19 -31.69 2.87
N VAL A 104 16.99 -32.51 1.84
CA VAL A 104 16.03 -33.62 1.90
C VAL A 104 16.66 -34.77 2.69
N PRO A 105 16.03 -35.23 3.78
CA PRO A 105 16.55 -36.39 4.52
C PRO A 105 16.50 -37.64 3.64
N VAL A 106 17.59 -38.42 3.64
CA VAL A 106 17.61 -39.71 2.95
C VAL A 106 16.68 -40.66 3.69
N MET A 107 15.57 -41.02 3.07
CA MET A 107 14.62 -41.94 3.69
C MET A 107 15.18 -43.36 3.72
N PRO A 108 15.09 -44.05 4.87
CA PRO A 108 15.51 -45.43 4.96
C PRO A 108 14.55 -46.31 4.14
N LYS A 109 15.04 -47.44 3.63
CA LYS A 109 14.33 -48.27 2.62
C LYS A 109 13.02 -48.86 3.13
N ASP A 110 12.87 -48.94 4.44
CA ASP A 110 11.70 -49.41 5.19
C ASP A 110 10.71 -48.30 5.55
N TRP A 111 10.98 -47.05 5.16
CA TRP A 111 10.05 -45.95 5.38
C TRP A 111 8.83 -46.06 4.45
N SER A 112 7.64 -46.25 5.03
CA SER A 112 6.38 -46.44 4.29
C SER A 112 5.55 -45.16 4.10
N GLY A 113 6.13 -43.99 4.40
CA GLY A 113 5.42 -42.71 4.35
C GLY A 113 4.34 -42.56 5.43
N PRO A 114 3.77 -41.35 5.61
CA PRO A 114 2.55 -41.20 6.37
C PRO A 114 1.42 -41.88 5.58
N ALA A 115 0.98 -43.05 6.06
CA ALA A 115 -0.11 -43.80 5.46
C ALA A 115 -1.31 -42.88 5.19
N THR A 116 -1.68 -42.77 3.91
CA THR A 116 -2.94 -42.14 3.49
C THR A 116 -4.09 -42.96 4.05
N LEU A 117 -4.83 -42.37 5.00
CA LEU A 117 -6.18 -42.80 5.39
C LEU A 117 -7.15 -42.63 4.22
#